data_AF-A0A1V0CLY5-F1
#
_entry.id   AF-A0A1V0CLY5-F1
#
_cell.length_a   1.000
_cell.length_b   1.000
_cell.length_c   1.000
_cell.angle_alpha   90.00
_cell.angle_beta   90.00
_cell.angle_gamma   90.00
#
_symmetry.space_group_name_H-M   'P 1'
#
loop_
_entity.id
_entity.type
_entity.pdbx_description
1 polymer ?
#
loop_
_entity_poly.entity_id
_entity_poly.type
_entity_poly.pdbx_seq_one_letter_code
_entity_poly.pdbx_strand_id
1 'polypeptide(L)'
;TVVEVRVFNRHGVEKDERAMAIEREEIERLAKDRDDEQAILDRNVYGRLADMIDGKVAAAGPKGFKKGTTITRELMTEYPRSQWWQFAVEDEKLQGELEALRSQYDDSKKLL
;
A
#
# COMPACT_ATOMS: atom_id res chain seq x y z
N THR A 1 -35.32 25.01 -29.69
CA THR A 1 -34.91 25.56 -28.38
C THR A 1 -35.52 24.69 -27.31
N VAL A 2 -34.70 23.96 -26.54
CA VAL A 2 -35.19 23.04 -25.50
C VAL A 2 -35.26 23.82 -24.19
N VAL A 3 -36.42 23.78 -23.55
CA VAL A 3 -36.70 24.43 -22.27
C VAL A 3 -36.46 23.41 -21.16
N GLU A 4 -35.69 23.81 -20.16
CA GLU A 4 -35.21 23.01 -19.02
C GLU A 4 -36.33 22.19 -18.33
N VAL A 5 -36.15 20.87 -18.23
CA VAL A 5 -37.07 19.98 -17.50
C VAL A 5 -36.43 19.62 -16.16
N ARG A 6 -36.99 20.16 -15.06
CA ARG A 6 -36.65 19.73 -13.69
C ARG A 6 -37.64 18.66 -13.25
N VAL A 7 -37.14 17.45 -13.03
CA VAL A 7 -37.91 16.35 -12.44
C VAL A 7 -37.70 16.37 -10.92
N PHE A 8 -38.75 16.72 -10.18
CA PHE A 8 -38.80 16.52 -8.72
C PHE A 8 -39.30 15.11 -8.45
N ASN A 9 -38.43 14.24 -7.91
CA ASN A 9 -38.85 12.90 -7.52
C ASN A 9 -39.35 12.91 -6.06
N ARG A 10 -40.54 12.34 -5.83
CA ARG A 10 -41.19 12.28 -4.52
C ARG A 10 -40.62 11.13 -3.69
N HIS A 11 -40.52 11.38 -2.39
CA HIS A 11 -40.13 10.44 -1.34
C HIS A 11 -40.81 9.07 -1.52
N GLY A 12 -40.04 8.02 -1.86
CA GLY A 12 -40.52 6.64 -1.99
C GLY A 12 -40.15 5.85 -3.24
N VAL A 13 -39.19 6.29 -4.06
CA VAL A 13 -38.69 5.51 -5.20
C VAL A 13 -37.55 4.59 -4.72
N GLU A 14 -37.78 3.28 -4.65
CA GLU A 14 -36.70 2.29 -4.55
C GLU A 14 -35.67 2.62 -5.63
N LYS A 15 -34.38 2.71 -5.25
CA LYS A 15 -33.30 3.08 -6.19
C LYS A 15 -33.50 2.26 -7.48
N ASP A 16 -33.72 2.93 -8.62
CA ASP A 16 -33.83 2.30 -9.94
C ASP A 16 -32.70 1.28 -10.11
N GLU A 17 -32.98 0.05 -10.55
CA GLU A 17 -31.93 -0.98 -10.75
C GLU A 17 -30.80 -0.47 -11.66
N ARG A 18 -31.14 0.44 -12.60
CA ARG A 18 -30.18 1.16 -13.43
C ARG A 18 -29.28 2.12 -12.63
N ALA A 19 -29.83 2.84 -11.65
CA ALA A 19 -29.06 3.72 -10.78
C ALA A 19 -28.13 2.92 -9.84
N MET A 20 -28.62 1.79 -9.31
CA MET A 20 -27.78 0.88 -8.50
C MET A 20 -26.65 0.24 -9.33
N ALA A 21 -26.92 -0.12 -10.58
CA ALA A 21 -25.90 -0.66 -11.48
C ALA A 21 -24.79 0.37 -11.79
N ILE A 22 -25.16 1.63 -12.07
CA ILE A 22 -24.19 2.70 -12.32
C ILE A 22 -23.34 2.98 -11.07
N GLU A 23 -23.96 3.02 -9.89
CA GLU A 23 -23.26 3.24 -8.62
C GLU A 23 -22.27 2.10 -8.31
N ARG A 24 -22.66 0.84 -8.57
CA ARG A 24 -21.75 -0.31 -8.44
C ARG A 24 -20.59 -0.25 -9.41
N GLU A 25 -20.86 0.06 -10.68
CA GLU A 25 -19.81 0.17 -11.70
C GLU A 25 -18.79 1.27 -11.36
N GLU A 26 -19.26 2.40 -10.82
CA GLU A 26 -18.38 3.48 -10.35
C GLU A 26 -17.55 3.05 -9.13
N ILE A 27 -18.16 2.35 -8.16
CA ILE A 27 -17.45 1.80 -7.01
C ILE A 27 -16.38 0.80 -7.45
N GLU A 28 -16.69 -0.10 -8.39
CA GLU A 28 -15.73 -1.09 -8.91
C GLU A 28 -14.57 -0.42 -9.64
N ARG A 29 -14.85 0.64 -10.42
CA ARG A 29 -13.81 1.43 -11.08
C ARG A 29 -12.88 2.09 -10.07
N LEU A 30 -13.45 2.81 -9.09
CA LEU A 30 -12.67 3.49 -8.04
C LEU A 30 -11.87 2.50 -7.19
N ALA A 31 -12.44 1.33 -6.87
CA ALA A 31 -11.74 0.29 -6.13
C ALA A 31 -10.55 -0.25 -6.92
N LYS A 32 -10.74 -0.50 -8.22
CA LYS A 32 -9.66 -0.95 -9.11
C LYS A 32 -8.53 0.08 -9.22
N ASP A 33 -8.87 1.35 -9.44
CA ASP A 33 -7.88 2.42 -9.55
C ASP A 33 -7.07 2.53 -8.24
N ARG A 34 -7.74 2.48 -7.09
CA ARG A 34 -7.07 2.49 -5.78
C ARG A 34 -6.16 1.27 -5.58
N ASP A 35 -6.62 0.08 -5.95
CA ASP A 35 -5.83 -1.15 -5.81
C ASP A 35 -4.61 -1.13 -6.74
N ASP A 36 -4.73 -0.58 -7.95
CA ASP A 36 -3.62 -0.38 -8.89
C ASP A 36 -2.61 0.65 -8.33
N GLU A 37 -3.07 1.78 -7.79
CA GLU A 37 -2.22 2.78 -7.13
C GLU A 37 -1.49 2.19 -5.92
N GLN A 38 -2.19 1.43 -5.09
CA GLN A 38 -1.59 0.75 -3.94
C GLN A 38 -0.54 -0.27 -4.40
N ALA A 39 -0.79 -1.04 -5.45
CA ALA A 39 0.17 -2.00 -5.98
C ALA A 39 1.45 -1.32 -6.52
N ILE A 40 1.30 -0.16 -7.16
CA ILE A 40 2.44 0.65 -7.65
C ILE A 40 3.24 1.19 -6.47
N LEU A 41 2.58 1.75 -5.46
CA LEU A 41 3.21 2.25 -4.25
C LEU A 41 3.98 1.15 -3.53
N ASP A 42 3.34 0.01 -3.26
CA ASP A 42 3.94 -1.15 -2.61
C ASP A 42 5.19 -1.60 -3.37
N ARG A 43 5.08 -1.76 -4.69
CA ARG A 43 6.21 -2.20 -5.52
C ARG A 43 7.40 -1.25 -5.41
N ASN A 44 7.17 0.06 -5.42
CA ASN A 44 8.25 1.04 -5.32
C ASN A 44 8.92 1.01 -3.94
N VAL A 45 8.11 1.04 -2.88
CA VAL A 45 8.60 1.13 -1.51
C VAL A 45 9.33 -0.15 -1.10
N TYR A 46 8.75 -1.33 -1.35
CA TYR A 46 9.41 -2.59 -1.03
C TYR A 46 10.68 -2.83 -1.87
N GLY A 47 10.73 -2.31 -3.10
CA GLY A 47 11.95 -2.32 -3.91
C GLY A 47 13.07 -1.53 -3.26
N ARG A 48 12.79 -0.27 -2.87
CA ARG A 48 13.76 0.59 -2.17
C ARG A 48 14.18 0.00 -0.83
N LEU A 49 13.22 -0.49 -0.04
CA LEU A 49 13.49 -1.14 1.24
C LEU A 49 14.47 -2.30 1.07
N ALA A 50 14.24 -3.17 0.08
CA ALA A 50 15.15 -4.28 -0.21
C ALA A 50 16.55 -3.79 -0.57
N ASP A 51 16.67 -2.80 -1.45
CA ASP A 51 17.97 -2.27 -1.85
C ASP A 51 18.74 -1.61 -0.69
N MET A 52 18.03 -1.01 0.28
CA MET A 52 18.65 -0.39 1.45
C MET A 52 19.21 -1.42 2.45
N ILE A 53 18.50 -2.54 2.65
CA ILE A 53 18.85 -3.55 3.66
C ILE A 53 19.69 -4.69 3.10
N ASP A 54 19.73 -4.88 1.78
CA ASP A 54 20.53 -5.93 1.13
C ASP A 54 22.03 -5.75 1.42
N GLY A 55 22.68 -6.82 1.81
CA GLY A 55 24.10 -6.83 2.22
C GLY A 55 24.37 -6.21 3.60
N LYS A 56 23.35 -5.78 4.35
CA LYS A 56 23.52 -5.22 5.70
C LYS A 56 23.39 -6.30 6.76
N VAL A 57 24.09 -6.13 7.88
CA VAL A 57 23.95 -7.02 9.05
C VAL A 57 22.74 -6.55 9.86
N ALA A 58 21.75 -7.43 10.03
CA ALA A 58 20.57 -7.11 10.82
C ALA A 58 20.77 -7.40 12.31
N ALA A 59 20.56 -6.38 13.13
CA ALA A 59 20.50 -6.47 14.59
C ALA A 59 19.27 -7.24 15.08
N ALA A 60 18.16 -7.10 14.36
CA ALA A 60 16.89 -7.77 14.64
C ALA A 60 16.13 -8.06 13.35
N GLY A 61 15.17 -8.97 13.42
CA GLY A 61 14.38 -9.39 12.28
C GLY A 61 13.11 -10.15 12.70
N PRO A 62 12.34 -10.61 11.71
CA PRO A 62 11.11 -11.37 11.93
C PRO A 62 11.33 -12.69 12.64
N LYS A 63 10.24 -13.31 13.11
CA LYS A 63 10.29 -14.58 13.85
C LYS A 63 11.03 -15.65 13.03
N GLY A 64 12.07 -16.22 13.61
CA GLY A 64 12.93 -17.21 12.96
C GLY A 64 14.22 -16.64 12.38
N PHE A 65 14.36 -15.31 12.30
CA PHE A 65 15.58 -14.67 11.87
C PHE A 65 16.67 -14.70 12.94
N LYS A 66 17.89 -15.02 12.54
CA LYS A 66 19.06 -15.03 13.43
C LYS A 66 19.71 -13.65 13.42
N LYS A 67 19.71 -12.98 14.58
CA LYS A 67 20.39 -11.70 14.78
C LYS A 67 21.88 -11.77 14.42
N GLY A 68 22.41 -10.68 13.85
CA GLY A 68 23.80 -10.61 13.37
C GLY A 68 24.04 -11.32 12.04
N THR A 69 22.99 -11.79 11.36
CA THR A 69 23.11 -12.37 10.02
C THR A 69 23.03 -11.26 8.96
N THR A 70 23.83 -11.38 7.92
CA THR A 70 23.73 -10.54 6.73
C THR A 70 22.41 -10.82 6.01
N ILE A 71 21.65 -9.77 5.75
CA ILE A 71 20.45 -9.85 4.92
C ILE A 71 20.91 -9.99 3.47
N THR A 72 20.42 -11.03 2.78
CA THR A 72 20.57 -11.17 1.34
C THR A 72 19.20 -11.24 0.69
N ARG A 73 19.12 -10.90 -0.60
CA ARG A 73 17.86 -11.04 -1.35
C ARG A 73 17.25 -12.44 -1.27
N GLU A 74 18.05 -13.50 -1.24
CA GLU A 74 17.53 -14.87 -1.07
C GLU A 74 16.86 -15.04 0.29
N LEU A 75 17.53 -14.62 1.38
CA LEU A 75 16.97 -14.70 2.72
C LEU A 75 15.69 -13.88 2.87
N MET A 76 15.64 -12.70 2.23
CA MET A 76 14.42 -11.87 2.23
C MET A 76 13.23 -12.58 1.60
N THR A 77 13.44 -13.43 0.59
CA THR A 77 12.34 -14.17 -0.08
C THR A 77 11.73 -15.25 0.79
N GLU A 78 12.40 -15.67 1.86
CA GLU A 78 11.86 -16.61 2.85
C GLU A 78 10.80 -15.97 3.75
N TYR A 79 10.74 -14.63 3.80
CA TYR A 79 9.80 -13.88 4.61
C TYR A 79 8.79 -13.12 3.73
N PRO A 80 7.51 -13.05 4.13
CA PRO A 80 6.53 -12.18 3.49
C PRO A 80 7.03 -10.73 3.48
N ARG A 81 6.77 -9.99 2.39
CA ARG A 81 7.18 -8.58 2.24
C ARG A 81 6.76 -7.69 3.41
N SER A 82 5.58 -7.94 3.98
CA SER A 82 5.07 -7.22 5.15
C SER A 82 6.00 -7.34 6.38
N GLN A 83 6.80 -8.39 6.46
CA GLN A 83 7.75 -8.63 7.55
C GLN A 83 9.11 -7.98 7.29
N TRP A 84 9.39 -7.45 6.10
CA TRP A 84 10.67 -6.83 5.80
C TRP A 84 10.93 -5.58 6.65
N TRP A 85 9.87 -4.89 7.09
CA TRP A 85 9.95 -3.77 8.04
C TRP A 85 10.40 -4.17 9.45
N GLN A 86 10.45 -5.48 9.76
CA GLN A 86 10.93 -5.98 11.05
C GLN A 86 12.45 -6.14 11.08
N PHE A 87 13.12 -6.09 9.92
CA PHE A 87 14.57 -6.03 9.86
C PHE A 87 15.04 -4.69 10.41
N ALA A 88 15.89 -4.74 11.42
CA ALA A 88 16.56 -3.56 11.96
C ALA A 88 18.06 -3.70 11.75
N VAL A 89 18.71 -2.63 11.32
CA VAL A 89 20.17 -2.58 11.08
C VAL A 89 20.86 -1.89 12.25
N GLU A 90 22.14 -2.19 12.47
CA GLU A 90 22.93 -1.55 13.54
C GLU A 90 23.38 -0.12 13.19
N ASP A 91 23.41 0.22 11.90
CA ASP A 91 23.80 1.56 11.44
C ASP A 91 22.68 2.57 11.73
N GLU A 92 22.94 3.51 12.64
CA GLU A 92 21.98 4.52 13.08
C GLU A 92 21.50 5.43 11.94
N LYS A 93 22.39 5.76 10.98
CA LYS A 93 22.00 6.60 9.83
C LYS A 93 21.07 5.84 8.92
N LEU A 94 21.43 4.60 8.58
CA LEU A 94 20.60 3.76 7.72
C LEU A 94 19.25 3.43 8.38
N GLN A 95 19.25 3.19 9.70
CA GLN A 95 18.03 2.96 10.46
C GLN A 95 17.11 4.19 10.42
N GLY A 96 17.66 5.40 10.54
CA GLY A 96 16.89 6.64 10.37
C GLY A 96 16.30 6.79 8.97
N GLU A 97 17.04 6.41 7.92
CA GLU A 97 16.51 6.40 6.54
C GLU A 97 15.37 5.38 6.36
N LEU A 98 15.49 4.19 6.97
CA LEU A 98 14.44 3.16 6.93
C LEU A 98 13.16 3.63 7.64
N GLU A 99 13.29 4.30 8.78
CA GLU A 99 12.16 4.89 9.49
C GLU A 99 11.49 6.01 8.69
N ALA A 100 12.28 6.88 8.05
CA ALA A 100 11.78 7.91 7.17
C ALA A 100 11.02 7.33 5.96
N LEU A 101 11.57 6.27 5.35
CA LEU A 101 10.90 5.57 4.25
C LEU A 101 9.57 4.93 4.70
N ARG A 102 9.55 4.33 5.90
CA ARG A 102 8.35 3.75 6.48
C ARG A 102 7.27 4.81 6.74
N SER A 103 7.64 5.95 7.32
CA SER A 103 6.72 7.09 7.49
C SER A 103 6.20 7.58 6.14
N GLN A 104 7.12 7.72 5.16
CA GLN A 104 6.90 7.86 3.71
C GLN A 104 5.66 7.10 3.22
N TYR A 105 5.77 5.80 3.40
CA TYR A 105 4.81 4.82 2.95
C TYR A 105 3.51 4.84 3.75
N ASP A 106 3.58 4.93 5.08
CA ASP A 106 2.40 4.96 5.94
C ASP A 106 1.52 6.19 5.65
N ASP A 107 2.14 7.34 5.35
CA ASP A 107 1.40 8.56 4.99
C ASP A 107 0.81 8.48 3.58
N SER A 108 1.57 7.95 2.61
CA SER A 108 1.08 7.72 1.25
C SER A 108 -0.11 6.77 1.24
N LYS A 109 -0.07 5.72 2.08
CA LYS A 109 -1.15 4.73 2.20
C LYS A 109 -2.43 5.28 2.84
N LYS A 110 -2.34 6.30 3.71
CA LYS A 110 -3.52 6.96 4.29
C LYS A 110 -4.26 7.86 3.29
N LEU A 111 -3.60 8.27 2.22
CA LEU A 111 -4.15 9.16 1.20
C LEU A 111 -4.88 8.42 0.07
N LEU A 112 -4.71 7.09 -0.01
CA LEU A 112 -5.41 6.16 -0.90
C LEU A 112 -6.70 5.63 -0.25
#